data_AF-A0A3B3UKX7-F1
#
_entry.id   AF-A0A3B3UKX7-F1
#
_cell.length_a   1.000
_cell.length_b   1.000
_cell.length_c   1.000
_cell.angle_alpha   90.00
_cell.angle_beta   90.00
_cell.angle_gamma   90.00
#
_symmetry.space_group_name_H-M   'P 1'
#
loop_
_entity.id
_entity.type
_entity.pdbx_description
1 polymer ?
#
loop_
_entity_poly.entity_id
_entity_poly.type
_entity_poly.pdbx_seq_one_letter_code
_entity_poly.pdbx_strand_id
1 'polypeptide(L)'
;MLECLTSPAIKYKKRKMAGGLTEKQFACRVYDSLQALSCPLVQDLYLQEEESMLELLCCPSALRTDILTWICRRINPKFGTSEAMSAESKDPDDLEKKIAAMSQELMLCKADDLDLIKGKASPQRQLGFLEQLLSLVSGSSGHRTDAEALLCEVFAAENLPHLRQMLQPALDPWPAHVEALYEVPESALKPGEEFPDVFDLLQSTQTQLEQLQSKCDFLNSAEENPAALSPSSLRLAAGDLQQQMMTFSHLYETDLRVYCSREPPNFSAETDLFQRVQQQLLACNTVINTSYITAQFQHNACKNVVKGLM
;
A
#
# COMPACT_ATOMS: atom_id res chain seq x y z
N MET A 1 -60.44 12.29 -47.19
CA MET A 1 -60.08 10.93 -47.66
C MET A 1 -58.73 11.07 -48.32
N LEU A 2 -57.61 11.13 -47.59
CA LEU A 2 -57.01 10.16 -46.65
C LEU A 2 -56.64 8.83 -47.33
N GLU A 3 -55.41 8.38 -47.01
CA GLU A 3 -54.70 7.16 -47.43
C GLU A 3 -53.82 7.31 -48.69
N CYS A 4 -52.55 6.90 -48.74
CA CYS A 4 -51.68 6.21 -47.80
C CYS A 4 -50.22 6.40 -48.28
N LEU A 5 -49.36 7.07 -47.50
CA LEU A 5 -47.91 6.98 -47.67
C LEU A 5 -47.36 6.15 -46.51
N THR A 6 -47.03 4.89 -46.83
CA THR A 6 -46.35 3.96 -45.92
C THR A 6 -44.92 4.42 -45.68
N SER A 7 -44.62 4.80 -44.44
CA SER A 7 -43.26 4.99 -43.94
C SER A 7 -42.81 3.72 -43.21
N PRO A 8 -41.60 3.18 -43.44
CA PRO A 8 -41.13 2.00 -42.74
C PRO A 8 -40.70 2.37 -41.31
N ALA A 9 -41.33 1.72 -40.34
CA ALA A 9 -41.00 1.82 -38.93
C ALA A 9 -39.53 1.43 -38.66
N ILE A 10 -38.73 2.41 -38.24
CA ILE A 10 -37.41 2.20 -37.67
C ILE A 10 -37.60 1.53 -36.31
N LYS A 11 -37.45 0.21 -36.26
CA LYS A 11 -37.31 -0.54 -35.00
C LYS A 11 -35.95 -0.20 -34.40
N TYR A 12 -35.92 0.72 -33.44
CA TYR A 12 -34.77 0.90 -32.56
C TYR A 12 -34.56 -0.38 -31.74
N LYS A 13 -33.65 -1.22 -32.23
CA LYS A 13 -33.15 -2.39 -31.51
C LYS A 13 -32.27 -1.87 -30.37
N LYS A 14 -32.85 -1.74 -29.17
CA LYS A 14 -32.12 -1.42 -27.93
C LYS A 14 -31.06 -2.51 -27.73
N ARG A 15 -29.81 -2.21 -28.07
CA ARG A 15 -28.65 -3.10 -27.83
C ARG A 15 -28.52 -3.26 -26.31
N LYS A 16 -28.88 -4.44 -25.79
CA LYS A 16 -28.58 -4.84 -24.41
C LYS A 16 -27.07 -5.12 -24.36
N MET A 17 -26.31 -4.24 -23.72
CA MET A 17 -24.86 -4.35 -23.58
C MET A 17 -24.51 -5.38 -22.51
N ALA A 18 -23.59 -6.29 -22.81
CA ALA A 18 -23.13 -7.34 -21.88
C ALA A 18 -22.46 -6.80 -20.60
N GLY A 19 -22.02 -5.53 -20.60
CA GLY A 19 -21.39 -4.90 -19.42
C GLY A 19 -22.34 -4.59 -18.26
N GLY A 20 -23.65 -4.42 -18.51
CA GLY A 20 -24.60 -4.14 -17.42
C GLY A 20 -24.85 -5.34 -16.51
N LEU A 21 -24.63 -6.57 -17.00
CA LEU A 21 -24.77 -7.79 -16.18
C LEU A 21 -23.62 -7.93 -15.19
N THR A 22 -22.40 -7.58 -15.61
CA THR A 22 -21.20 -7.67 -14.76
C THR A 22 -21.17 -6.61 -13.66
N GLU A 23 -21.70 -5.41 -13.95
CA GLU A 23 -21.77 -4.32 -12.97
C GLU A 23 -22.76 -4.63 -11.84
N LYS A 24 -23.91 -5.21 -12.17
CA LYS A 24 -24.91 -5.65 -11.18
C LYS A 24 -24.35 -6.72 -10.24
N GLN A 25 -23.74 -7.76 -10.80
CA GLN A 25 -23.08 -8.80 -10.01
C GLN A 25 -21.97 -8.24 -9.12
N PHE A 26 -21.25 -7.21 -9.60
CA PHE A 26 -20.24 -6.54 -8.78
C PHE A 26 -20.88 -5.73 -7.65
N ALA A 27 -21.97 -5.00 -7.92
CA ALA A 27 -22.72 -4.31 -6.88
C ALA A 27 -23.24 -5.26 -5.81
N CYS A 28 -23.74 -6.44 -6.18
CA CYS A 28 -24.14 -7.47 -5.20
C CYS A 28 -22.98 -7.85 -4.28
N ARG A 29 -21.78 -8.14 -4.81
CA ARG A 29 -20.62 -8.48 -3.96
C ARG A 29 -20.23 -7.38 -2.99
N VAL A 30 -20.26 -6.12 -3.45
CA VAL A 30 -19.96 -4.96 -2.60
C VAL A 30 -21.04 -4.79 -1.52
N TYR A 31 -22.30 -4.98 -1.88
CA TYR A 31 -23.43 -4.92 -0.95
C TYR A 31 -23.38 -6.05 0.09
N ASP A 32 -23.10 -7.29 -0.33
CA ASP A 32 -22.90 -8.44 0.55
C ASP A 32 -21.74 -8.19 1.53
N SER A 33 -20.66 -7.56 1.05
CA SER A 33 -19.53 -7.17 1.90
C SER A 33 -19.94 -6.14 2.97
N LEU A 34 -20.79 -5.18 2.62
CA LEU A 34 -21.35 -4.22 3.59
C LEU A 34 -22.24 -4.92 4.63
N GLN A 35 -23.05 -5.89 4.20
CA GLN A 35 -23.88 -6.69 5.12
C GLN A 35 -23.02 -7.57 6.04
N ALA A 36 -21.99 -8.22 5.50
CA ALA A 36 -21.06 -9.04 6.28
C ALA A 36 -20.31 -8.21 7.34
N LEU A 37 -19.98 -6.95 7.03
CA LEU A 37 -19.40 -6.01 7.98
C LEU A 37 -20.43 -5.37 8.94
N SER A 38 -21.69 -5.82 8.90
CA SER A 38 -22.79 -5.33 9.72
C SER A 38 -22.98 -3.81 9.62
N CYS A 39 -22.93 -3.28 8.39
CA CYS A 39 -23.19 -1.87 8.14
C CYS A 39 -24.68 -1.54 8.44
N PRO A 40 -24.97 -0.68 9.43
CA PRO A 40 -26.34 -0.43 9.88
C PRO A 40 -27.19 0.25 8.81
N LEU A 41 -26.55 0.98 7.89
CA LEU A 41 -27.22 1.73 6.82
C LEU A 41 -27.80 0.81 5.73
N VAL A 42 -27.37 -0.45 5.65
CA VAL A 42 -27.88 -1.42 4.67
C VAL A 42 -28.65 -2.59 5.30
N GLN A 43 -28.50 -2.81 6.60
CA GLN A 43 -29.10 -3.94 7.33
C GLN A 43 -30.64 -3.96 7.24
N ASP A 44 -31.26 -2.78 7.30
CA ASP A 44 -32.72 -2.64 7.36
C ASP A 44 -33.38 -2.38 5.99
N LEU A 45 -32.59 -2.30 4.91
CA LEU A 45 -33.12 -2.01 3.58
C LEU A 45 -33.66 -3.26 2.86
N TYR A 46 -33.22 -4.45 3.25
CA TYR A 46 -33.61 -5.75 2.69
C TYR A 46 -33.66 -5.77 1.14
N LEU A 47 -32.72 -5.08 0.48
CA LEU A 47 -32.68 -4.99 -0.97
C LEU A 47 -32.38 -6.37 -1.55
N GLN A 48 -33.23 -6.85 -2.46
CA GLN A 48 -33.09 -8.14 -3.15
C GLN A 48 -32.71 -7.95 -4.64
N GLU A 49 -33.00 -6.78 -5.20
CA GLU A 49 -32.86 -6.51 -6.63
C GLU A 49 -31.47 -5.94 -6.94
N GLU A 50 -30.73 -6.58 -7.85
CA GLU A 50 -29.36 -6.17 -8.23
C GLU A 50 -29.32 -4.73 -8.80
N GLU A 51 -30.40 -4.30 -9.47
CA GLU A 51 -30.57 -2.94 -9.99
C GLU A 51 -30.59 -1.91 -8.85
N SER A 52 -31.33 -2.19 -7.78
CA SER A 52 -31.45 -1.28 -6.63
C SER A 52 -30.15 -1.21 -5.82
N MET A 53 -29.43 -2.34 -5.70
CA MET A 53 -28.10 -2.35 -5.09
C MET A 53 -27.12 -1.50 -5.89
N LEU A 54 -27.13 -1.64 -7.23
CA LEU A 54 -26.30 -0.84 -8.12
C LEU A 54 -26.66 0.65 -8.02
N GLU A 55 -27.93 1.01 -8.02
CA GLU A 55 -28.40 2.39 -7.90
C GLU A 55 -27.96 3.01 -6.56
N LEU A 56 -28.18 2.31 -5.45
CA LEU A 56 -27.72 2.74 -4.12
C LEU A 56 -26.20 3.00 -4.09
N LEU A 57 -25.43 2.07 -4.66
CA LEU A 57 -23.97 2.08 -4.62
C LEU A 57 -23.32 2.86 -5.75
N CYS A 58 -24.05 3.38 -6.73
CA CYS A 58 -23.46 4.09 -7.87
C CYS A 58 -24.12 5.43 -8.21
N CYS A 59 -25.27 5.77 -7.61
CA CYS A 59 -25.95 7.03 -7.86
C CYS A 59 -25.78 8.03 -6.70
N PRO A 60 -25.77 9.34 -6.99
CA PRO A 60 -25.69 10.36 -5.95
C PRO A 60 -26.91 10.28 -5.02
N SER A 61 -26.67 10.08 -3.72
CA SER A 61 -27.70 10.09 -2.69
C SER A 61 -27.08 10.36 -1.32
N ALA A 62 -27.87 10.88 -0.37
CA ALA A 62 -27.41 11.08 1.00
C ALA A 62 -26.96 9.75 1.65
N LEU A 63 -27.74 8.69 1.43
CA LEU A 63 -27.45 7.35 1.95
C LEU A 63 -26.12 6.80 1.43
N ARG A 64 -25.78 7.03 0.15
CA ARG A 64 -24.46 6.69 -0.39
C ARG A 64 -23.35 7.41 0.38
N THR A 65 -23.48 8.71 0.58
CA THR A 65 -22.48 9.52 1.29
C THR A 65 -22.36 9.07 2.74
N ASP A 66 -23.46 8.69 3.40
CA ASP A 66 -23.46 8.12 4.75
C ASP A 66 -22.76 6.76 4.80
N ILE A 67 -22.96 5.90 3.80
CA ILE A 67 -22.23 4.62 3.68
C ILE A 67 -20.73 4.88 3.56
N LEU A 68 -20.31 5.77 2.65
CA LEU A 68 -18.90 6.14 2.52
C LEU A 68 -18.33 6.70 3.82
N THR A 69 -19.06 7.60 4.47
CA THR A 69 -18.68 8.18 5.76
C THR A 69 -18.53 7.11 6.84
N TRP A 70 -19.45 6.14 6.88
CA TRP A 70 -19.37 5.01 7.80
C TRP A 70 -18.12 4.15 7.54
N ILE A 71 -17.82 3.83 6.28
CA ILE A 71 -16.59 3.09 5.93
C ILE A 71 -15.36 3.89 6.36
N CYS A 72 -15.32 5.20 6.10
CA CYS A 72 -14.21 6.08 6.49
C CYS A 72 -13.99 6.08 8.00
N ARG A 73 -15.05 6.12 8.81
CA ARG A 73 -14.96 6.01 10.28
C ARG A 73 -14.45 4.66 10.76
N ARG A 74 -14.77 3.59 10.04
CA ARG A 74 -14.26 2.24 10.36
C ARG A 74 -12.76 2.14 10.11
N ILE A 75 -12.26 2.79 9.06
CA ILE A 75 -10.82 2.85 8.75
C ILE A 75 -10.09 3.80 9.71
N ASN A 76 -10.65 4.98 9.97
CA ASN A 76 -10.08 5.97 10.87
C ASN A 76 -11.14 6.45 11.89
N PRO A 77 -11.10 5.98 13.15
CA PRO A 77 -12.10 6.36 14.17
C PRO A 77 -12.18 7.86 14.47
N LYS A 78 -11.13 8.62 14.14
CA LYS A 78 -11.09 10.07 14.31
C LYS A 78 -11.76 10.83 13.14
N PHE A 79 -12.22 10.11 12.11
CA PHE A 79 -12.86 10.71 10.95
C PHE A 79 -14.17 11.39 11.36
N GLY A 80 -14.18 12.72 11.28
CA GLY A 80 -15.34 13.54 11.63
C GLY A 80 -15.55 13.80 13.12
N THR A 81 -14.60 13.44 14.01
CA THR A 81 -14.71 13.71 15.46
C THR A 81 -14.07 15.04 15.90
N SER A 82 -13.45 15.79 14.99
CA SER A 82 -12.91 17.10 15.32
C SER A 82 -14.04 18.10 15.59
N GLU A 83 -13.95 18.84 16.70
CA GLU A 83 -14.88 19.90 17.15
C GLU A 83 -15.12 21.01 16.10
N ALA A 84 -14.37 21.00 15.00
CA ALA A 84 -14.62 21.81 13.81
C ALA A 84 -15.91 21.43 13.02
N MET A 85 -16.72 20.49 13.49
CA MET A 85 -18.09 20.27 12.98
C MET A 85 -19.13 21.24 13.55
N SER A 86 -18.77 22.09 14.53
CA SER A 86 -19.69 23.09 15.09
C SER A 86 -19.70 24.44 14.35
N ALA A 87 -18.80 24.63 13.38
CA ALA A 87 -18.87 25.77 12.47
C ALA A 87 -19.35 25.24 11.12
N GLU A 88 -20.57 25.63 10.74
CA GLU A 88 -21.13 25.40 9.41
C GLU A 88 -20.09 25.79 8.35
N SER A 89 -19.40 24.81 7.78
CA SER A 89 -18.61 25.05 6.59
C SER A 89 -19.60 25.47 5.51
N LYS A 90 -19.51 26.72 5.04
CA LYS A 90 -20.36 27.26 3.96
C LYS A 90 -20.24 26.49 2.64
N ASP A 91 -19.25 25.59 2.55
CA ASP A 91 -18.99 24.78 1.39
C ASP A 91 -19.86 23.51 1.42
N PRO A 92 -20.79 23.35 0.45
CA PRO A 92 -21.67 22.19 0.39
C PRO A 92 -20.91 20.87 0.13
N ASP A 93 -19.64 20.94 -0.27
CA ASP A 93 -18.82 19.78 -0.62
C ASP A 93 -17.70 19.46 0.40
N ASP A 94 -17.73 20.07 1.59
CA ASP A 94 -16.66 19.93 2.59
C ASP A 94 -16.47 18.47 3.03
N LEU A 95 -17.57 17.73 3.20
CA LEU A 95 -17.52 16.31 3.57
C LEU A 95 -16.92 15.46 2.45
N GLU A 96 -17.35 15.65 1.21
CA GLU A 96 -16.84 14.91 0.07
C GLU A 96 -15.34 15.17 -0.16
N LYS A 97 -14.89 16.41 0.08
CA LYS A 97 -13.46 16.77 0.04
C LYS A 97 -12.68 16.05 1.14
N LYS A 98 -13.22 15.96 2.35
CA LYS A 98 -12.59 15.20 3.45
C LYS A 98 -12.49 13.70 3.13
N ILE A 99 -13.57 13.11 2.58
CA ILE A 99 -13.56 11.71 2.13
C ILE A 99 -12.51 11.51 1.02
N ALA A 100 -12.46 12.42 0.03
CA ALA A 100 -11.49 12.36 -1.06
C ALA A 100 -10.04 12.50 -0.56
N ALA A 101 -9.77 13.43 0.36
CA ALA A 101 -8.44 13.62 0.95
C ALA A 101 -7.97 12.38 1.72
N MET A 102 -8.83 11.81 2.59
CA MET A 102 -8.50 10.57 3.30
C MET A 102 -8.28 9.41 2.32
N SER A 103 -9.12 9.30 1.30
CA SER A 103 -8.99 8.25 0.28
C SER A 103 -7.74 8.41 -0.59
N GLN A 104 -7.27 9.64 -0.79
CA GLN A 104 -5.99 9.93 -1.44
C GLN A 104 -4.80 9.56 -0.57
N GLU A 105 -4.85 9.81 0.74
CA GLU A 105 -3.82 9.33 1.68
C GLU A 105 -3.69 7.81 1.64
N LEU A 106 -4.79 7.11 1.39
CA LEU A 106 -4.86 5.66 1.18
C LEU A 106 -4.51 5.24 -0.26
N MET A 107 -4.14 6.17 -1.14
CA MET A 107 -3.79 5.94 -2.56
C MET A 107 -4.92 5.30 -3.39
N LEU A 108 -6.19 5.51 -3.02
CA LEU A 108 -7.35 4.95 -3.71
C LEU A 108 -7.95 5.88 -4.78
N CYS A 109 -7.80 7.20 -4.60
CA CYS A 109 -8.23 8.21 -5.55
C CYS A 109 -7.36 9.47 -5.48
N LYS A 110 -7.63 10.46 -6.34
CA LYS A 110 -6.99 11.78 -6.28
C LYS A 110 -7.76 12.74 -5.36
N ALA A 111 -7.11 13.83 -4.94
CA ALA A 111 -7.72 14.89 -4.13
C ALA A 111 -8.98 15.50 -4.76
N ASP A 112 -9.00 15.56 -6.09
CA ASP A 112 -10.01 16.21 -6.93
C ASP A 112 -11.04 15.23 -7.51
N ASP A 113 -10.96 13.94 -7.19
CA ASP A 113 -11.91 12.90 -7.64
C ASP A 113 -13.27 12.98 -6.91
N LEU A 114 -13.84 14.18 -6.78
CA LEU A 114 -15.14 14.40 -6.11
C LEU A 114 -16.29 13.69 -6.84
N ASP A 115 -16.21 13.52 -8.16
CA ASP A 115 -17.21 12.77 -8.93
C ASP A 115 -17.24 11.28 -8.54
N LEU A 116 -16.13 10.72 -8.07
CA LEU A 116 -16.08 9.35 -7.56
C LEU A 116 -16.85 9.25 -6.23
N ILE A 117 -16.60 10.20 -5.33
CA ILE A 117 -17.24 10.25 -4.01
C ILE A 117 -18.75 10.50 -4.15
N LYS A 118 -19.13 11.50 -4.97
CA LYS A 118 -20.53 11.90 -5.20
C LYS A 118 -21.35 10.91 -6.03
N GLY A 119 -20.73 9.88 -6.57
CA GLY A 119 -21.42 8.86 -7.36
C GLY A 119 -21.77 9.29 -8.79
N LYS A 120 -20.89 10.09 -9.42
CA LYS A 120 -21.02 10.55 -10.81
C LYS A 120 -20.03 9.88 -11.77
N ALA A 121 -19.01 9.19 -11.24
CA ALA A 121 -18.07 8.40 -12.03
C ALA A 121 -18.73 7.16 -12.66
N SER A 122 -18.01 6.40 -13.49
CA SER A 122 -18.55 5.15 -14.05
C SER A 122 -18.82 4.11 -12.94
N PRO A 123 -19.91 3.29 -13.04
CA PRO A 123 -20.24 2.29 -12.02
C PRO A 123 -19.06 1.36 -11.68
N GLN A 124 -18.32 0.91 -12.69
CA GLN A 124 -17.13 0.07 -12.51
C GLN A 124 -16.07 0.72 -11.61
N ARG A 125 -15.80 2.02 -11.82
CA ARG A 125 -14.80 2.76 -11.02
C ARG A 125 -15.31 2.96 -9.59
N GLN A 126 -16.58 3.27 -9.43
CA GLN A 126 -17.20 3.46 -8.11
C GLN A 126 -17.21 2.17 -7.28
N LEU A 127 -17.58 1.04 -7.89
CA LEU A 127 -17.63 -0.26 -7.23
C LEU A 127 -16.22 -0.76 -6.89
N GLY A 128 -15.25 -0.59 -7.79
CA GLY A 128 -13.84 -0.91 -7.49
C GLY A 128 -13.29 -0.10 -6.32
N PHE A 129 -13.61 1.19 -6.27
CA PHE A 129 -13.24 2.06 -5.15
C PHE A 129 -13.87 1.61 -3.82
N LEU A 130 -15.17 1.28 -3.82
CA LEU A 130 -15.86 0.77 -2.63
C LEU A 130 -15.29 -0.57 -2.17
N GLU A 131 -15.03 -1.50 -3.09
CA GLU A 131 -14.41 -2.80 -2.79
C GLU A 131 -13.03 -2.62 -2.14
N GLN A 132 -12.20 -1.71 -2.67
CA GLN A 132 -10.90 -1.39 -2.08
C GLN A 132 -11.03 -0.81 -0.67
N LEU A 133 -11.93 0.15 -0.46
CA LEU A 133 -12.18 0.69 0.89
C LEU A 133 -12.64 -0.40 1.88
N LEU A 134 -13.57 -1.27 1.45
CA LEU A 134 -14.08 -2.35 2.29
C LEU A 134 -13.00 -3.39 2.60
N SER A 135 -12.07 -3.64 1.67
CA SER A 135 -10.94 -4.54 1.90
C SER A 135 -10.04 -4.06 3.05
N LEU A 136 -9.91 -2.74 3.25
CA LEU A 136 -9.15 -2.17 4.38
C LEU A 136 -9.88 -2.39 5.71
N VAL A 137 -11.22 -2.32 5.70
CA VAL A 137 -12.02 -2.59 6.89
C VAL A 137 -11.95 -4.09 7.24
N SER A 138 -12.09 -4.97 6.25
CA SER A 138 -11.96 -6.42 6.41
C SER A 138 -10.53 -6.83 6.77
N GLY A 139 -9.49 -6.13 6.31
CA GLY A 139 -8.10 -6.35 6.73
C GLY A 139 -7.84 -5.99 8.19
N SER A 140 -8.66 -5.11 8.77
CA SER A 140 -8.69 -4.84 10.23
C SER A 140 -9.59 -5.81 11.01
N SER A 141 -10.26 -6.75 10.33
CA SER A 141 -11.01 -7.84 10.97
C SER A 141 -10.10 -8.98 11.45
N GLY A 142 -8.78 -8.81 11.37
CA GLY A 142 -7.84 -9.50 12.25
C GLY A 142 -8.05 -9.06 13.69
N HIS A 143 -9.16 -9.51 14.28
CA HIS A 143 -9.42 -9.55 15.70
C HIS A 143 -9.18 -8.21 16.42
N ARG A 144 -10.25 -7.41 16.56
CA ARG A 144 -10.53 -6.90 17.91
C ARG A 144 -10.90 -8.11 18.76
N THR A 145 -9.97 -9.03 18.98
CA THR A 145 -10.04 -9.81 20.20
C THR A 145 -9.95 -8.74 21.26
N ASP A 146 -11.02 -8.67 22.02
CA ASP A 146 -10.88 -8.33 23.41
C ASP A 146 -9.51 -8.84 23.89
N ALA A 147 -8.62 -7.93 24.29
CA ALA A 147 -7.27 -8.30 24.69
C ALA A 147 -7.33 -9.34 25.82
N GLU A 148 -8.41 -9.30 26.61
CA GLU A 148 -8.71 -10.29 27.63
C GLU A 148 -9.05 -11.66 27.04
N ALA A 149 -9.73 -11.75 25.90
CA ALA A 149 -10.00 -13.03 25.22
C ALA A 149 -8.72 -13.66 24.64
N LEU A 150 -7.80 -12.88 24.05
CA LEU A 150 -6.49 -13.41 23.63
C LEU A 150 -5.65 -13.85 24.81
N LEU A 151 -5.64 -13.07 25.89
CA LEU A 151 -4.93 -13.46 27.11
C LEU A 151 -5.53 -14.75 27.69
N CYS A 152 -6.86 -14.88 27.72
CA CYS A 152 -7.53 -16.11 28.14
C CYS A 152 -7.15 -17.30 27.24
N GLU A 153 -7.03 -17.10 25.94
CA GLU A 153 -6.63 -18.15 24.99
C GLU A 153 -5.16 -18.55 25.16
N VAL A 154 -4.25 -17.57 25.33
CA VAL A 154 -2.82 -17.81 25.58
C VAL A 154 -2.60 -18.53 26.92
N PHE A 155 -3.37 -18.18 27.95
CA PHE A 155 -3.32 -18.82 29.27
C PHE A 155 -4.28 -20.01 29.43
N ALA A 156 -4.96 -20.44 28.35
CA ALA A 156 -5.81 -21.61 28.38
C ALA A 156 -5.00 -22.87 28.74
N ALA A 157 -5.61 -23.82 29.45
CA ALA A 157 -4.93 -25.01 29.95
C ALA A 157 -4.26 -25.84 28.84
N GLU A 158 -4.83 -25.84 27.64
CA GLU A 158 -4.32 -26.48 26.43
C GLU A 158 -3.08 -25.80 25.82
N ASN A 159 -2.94 -24.49 26.01
CA ASN A 159 -1.85 -23.68 25.45
C ASN A 159 -0.70 -23.46 26.44
N LEU A 160 -0.97 -23.61 27.73
CA LEU A 160 0.00 -23.54 28.83
C LEU A 160 1.29 -24.39 28.64
N PRO A 161 1.24 -25.66 28.19
CA PRO A 161 2.45 -26.44 27.95
C PRO A 161 3.29 -25.89 26.80
N HIS A 162 2.66 -25.38 25.74
CA HIS A 162 3.34 -24.76 24.60
C HIS A 162 3.99 -23.43 25.02
N LEU A 163 3.27 -22.62 25.79
CA LEU A 163 3.80 -21.38 26.36
C LEU A 163 5.00 -21.64 27.28
N ARG A 164 4.93 -22.68 28.13
CA ARG A 164 6.04 -23.10 28.98
C ARG A 164 7.27 -23.51 28.18
N GLN A 165 7.08 -24.23 27.07
CA GLN A 165 8.17 -24.62 26.18
C GLN A 165 8.80 -23.42 25.47
N MET A 166 8.02 -22.39 25.13
CA MET A 166 8.56 -21.14 24.57
C MET A 166 9.36 -20.33 25.60
N LEU A 167 8.91 -20.33 26.86
CA LEU A 167 9.60 -19.66 27.97
C LEU A 167 10.82 -20.45 28.48
N GLN A 168 10.91 -21.74 28.16
CA GLN A 168 12.02 -22.63 28.50
C GLN A 168 12.53 -23.33 27.24
N PRO A 169 13.22 -22.60 26.35
CA PRO A 169 13.81 -23.21 25.16
C PRO A 169 14.79 -24.33 25.56
N ALA A 170 14.80 -25.43 24.82
CA ALA A 170 15.68 -26.58 25.08
C ALA A 170 17.17 -26.28 24.86
N LEU A 171 17.48 -25.14 24.22
CA LEU A 171 18.81 -24.59 24.08
C LEU A 171 18.84 -23.32 24.91
N ASP A 172 19.66 -23.33 25.96
CA ASP A 172 19.89 -22.14 26.74
C ASP A 172 20.65 -21.13 25.85
N PRO A 173 20.07 -19.96 25.53
CA PRO A 173 20.73 -18.98 24.67
C PRO A 173 21.92 -18.30 25.37
N TRP A 174 22.13 -18.59 26.66
CA TRP A 174 23.23 -18.07 27.42
C TRP A 174 24.51 -18.86 27.10
N PRO A 175 25.56 -18.20 26.61
CA PRO A 175 26.87 -18.84 26.46
C PRO A 175 27.40 -19.29 27.83
N ALA A 176 28.07 -20.44 27.87
CA ALA A 176 28.55 -21.13 29.09
C ALA A 176 29.37 -20.27 30.09
N HIS A 177 29.80 -19.06 29.72
CA HIS A 177 30.48 -18.12 30.61
C HIS A 177 29.53 -17.39 31.59
N VAL A 178 28.21 -17.47 31.40
CA VAL A 178 27.22 -16.83 32.29
C VAL A 178 26.80 -17.76 33.44
N GLU A 179 26.80 -19.08 33.23
CA GLU A 179 26.59 -20.07 34.31
C GLU A 179 27.72 -20.05 35.36
N ALA A 180 28.95 -19.73 34.94
CA ALA A 180 30.11 -19.59 35.82
C ALA A 180 30.00 -18.42 36.83
N LEU A 181 29.02 -17.52 36.66
CA LEU A 181 28.77 -16.41 37.60
C LEU A 181 27.77 -16.78 38.70
N TYR A 182 27.03 -17.89 38.57
CA TYR A 182 26.03 -18.35 39.54
C TYR A 182 26.46 -19.58 40.35
N GLU A 183 27.44 -20.34 39.88
CA GLU A 183 28.12 -21.33 40.70
C GLU A 183 29.06 -20.61 41.67
N VAL A 184 28.56 -20.26 42.86
CA VAL A 184 29.41 -20.02 44.03
C VAL A 184 29.87 -21.38 44.52
N PRO A 185 31.14 -21.79 44.34
CA PRO A 185 31.63 -22.98 44.97
C PRO A 185 31.96 -22.60 46.41
N GLU A 186 31.11 -23.00 47.35
CA GLU A 186 31.50 -23.18 48.75
C GLU A 186 32.53 -24.33 48.85
N SER A 187 33.73 -24.17 48.29
CA SER A 187 34.88 -24.96 48.70
C SER A 187 36.19 -24.32 48.24
N ALA A 188 36.91 -23.76 49.23
CA ALA A 188 38.35 -23.72 49.36
C ALA A 188 39.18 -23.18 48.18
N LEU A 189 39.34 -21.85 48.15
CA LEU A 189 40.54 -21.23 47.58
C LEU A 189 41.76 -21.66 48.41
N LYS A 190 42.71 -22.39 47.81
CA LYS A 190 44.09 -22.42 48.28
C LYS A 190 44.86 -21.30 47.57
N PRO A 191 45.56 -20.41 48.29
CA PRO A 191 46.35 -19.36 47.67
C PRO A 191 47.74 -19.91 47.28
N GLY A 192 48.17 -19.63 46.05
CA GLY A 192 49.57 -19.76 45.67
C GLY A 192 49.79 -20.43 44.32
N GLU A 193 49.67 -19.64 43.25
CA GLU A 193 50.57 -19.68 42.09
C GLU A 193 50.37 -18.36 41.33
N GLU A 194 51.22 -17.38 41.63
CA GLU A 194 51.36 -16.19 40.80
C GLU A 194 51.89 -16.64 39.44
N PHE A 195 51.11 -16.43 38.39
CA PHE A 195 51.58 -16.50 37.00
C PHE A 195 51.89 -15.06 36.55
N PRO A 196 53.17 -14.62 36.58
CA PRO A 196 53.55 -13.27 36.15
C PRO A 196 53.06 -12.95 34.73
N ASP A 197 53.07 -13.96 33.86
CA ASP A 197 52.69 -13.88 32.46
C ASP A 197 51.21 -13.51 32.24
N VAL A 198 50.32 -13.97 33.14
CA VAL A 198 48.88 -13.65 33.04
C VAL A 198 48.60 -12.22 33.52
N PHE A 199 49.33 -11.76 34.54
CA PHE A 199 49.22 -10.39 35.03
C PHE A 199 49.74 -9.39 34.00
N ASP A 200 50.90 -9.68 33.40
CA ASP A 200 51.49 -8.86 32.34
C ASP A 200 50.60 -8.83 31.09
N LEU A 201 50.01 -9.98 30.71
CA LEU A 201 49.05 -10.05 29.60
C LEU A 201 47.76 -9.28 29.91
N LEU A 202 47.22 -9.38 31.13
CA LEU A 202 46.05 -8.60 31.56
C LEU A 202 46.35 -7.11 31.55
N GLN A 203 47.51 -6.70 32.05
CA GLN A 203 47.94 -5.30 32.07
C GLN A 203 48.17 -4.78 30.65
N SER A 204 48.74 -5.61 29.76
CA SER A 204 48.87 -5.29 28.33
C SER A 204 47.51 -5.17 27.63
N THR A 205 46.57 -6.05 27.93
CA THR A 205 45.23 -6.03 27.33
C THR A 205 44.42 -4.83 27.85
N GLN A 206 44.53 -4.53 29.15
CA GLN A 206 43.94 -3.37 29.80
C GLN A 206 44.46 -2.06 29.17
N THR A 207 45.77 -1.93 29.00
CA THR A 207 46.38 -0.75 28.37
C THR A 207 45.99 -0.62 26.89
N GLN A 208 45.86 -1.73 26.15
CA GLN A 208 45.36 -1.70 24.77
C GLN A 208 43.88 -1.28 24.69
N LEU A 209 43.04 -1.75 25.61
CA LEU A 209 41.63 -1.34 25.70
C LEU A 209 41.50 0.14 26.02
N GLU A 210 42.28 0.66 26.97
CA GLU A 210 42.31 2.09 27.30
C GLU A 210 42.76 2.94 26.11
N GLN A 211 43.76 2.46 25.33
CA GLN A 211 44.22 3.13 24.10
C GLN A 211 43.18 3.11 22.97
N LEU A 212 42.41 2.03 22.84
CA LEU A 212 41.32 1.90 21.89
C LEU A 212 40.14 2.79 22.29
N GLN A 213 39.81 2.80 23.58
CA GLN A 213 38.76 3.64 24.13
C GLN A 213 39.09 5.12 23.96
N SER A 214 40.33 5.54 24.22
CA SER A 214 40.77 6.92 23.99
C SER A 214 40.74 7.32 22.51
N LYS A 215 41.02 6.38 21.59
CA LYS A 215 40.85 6.61 20.14
C LYS A 215 39.39 6.73 19.73
N CYS A 216 38.48 6.21 20.54
CA CYS A 216 37.03 6.24 20.35
C CYS A 216 36.32 7.32 21.20
N ASP A 217 37.06 8.21 21.87
CA ASP A 217 36.49 9.28 22.71
C ASP A 217 35.49 10.18 21.94
N PHE A 218 35.66 10.30 20.62
CA PHE A 218 34.74 11.03 19.73
C PHE A 218 33.32 10.41 19.66
N LEU A 219 33.15 9.14 20.06
CA LEU A 219 31.84 8.49 20.13
C LEU A 219 31.10 8.81 21.45
N ASN A 220 31.84 9.20 22.49
CA ASN A 220 31.31 9.51 23.81
C ASN A 220 31.00 11.01 24.00
N SER A 221 31.40 11.87 23.04
CA SER A 221 30.98 13.28 22.99
C SER A 221 29.53 13.39 22.51
N ALA A 222 28.59 12.85 23.28
CA ALA A 222 27.15 12.92 23.01
C ALA A 222 26.53 14.27 23.38
N GLU A 223 27.31 15.19 23.99
CA GLU A 223 26.74 16.42 24.57
C GLU A 223 26.78 17.66 23.67
N GLU A 224 27.45 17.67 22.51
CA GLU A 224 27.55 18.90 21.70
C GLU A 224 27.22 18.80 20.20
N ASN A 225 26.71 17.66 19.70
CA ASN A 225 26.33 17.59 18.28
C ASN A 225 25.02 16.82 18.03
N PRO A 226 23.89 17.48 17.74
CA PRO A 226 22.59 16.84 17.51
C PRO A 226 22.53 16.01 16.21
N ALA A 227 23.62 15.94 15.44
CA ALA A 227 23.72 15.18 14.19
C ALA A 227 24.61 13.93 14.28
N ALA A 228 25.20 13.60 15.43
CA ALA A 228 26.06 12.42 15.57
C ALA A 228 25.21 11.17 15.82
N LEU A 229 25.27 10.21 14.89
CA LEU A 229 24.66 8.88 15.05
C LEU A 229 25.28 8.20 16.26
N SER A 230 24.47 7.91 17.29
CA SER A 230 24.96 7.21 18.48
C SER A 230 25.45 5.79 18.11
N PRO A 231 26.45 5.24 18.81
CA PRO A 231 26.94 3.88 18.58
C PRO A 231 25.86 2.79 18.74
N SER A 232 24.82 3.05 19.53
CA SER A 232 23.65 2.18 19.63
C SER A 232 22.77 2.25 18.39
N SER A 233 22.49 3.46 17.87
CA SER A 233 21.75 3.65 16.63
C SER A 233 22.46 3.03 15.42
N LEU A 234 23.79 3.13 15.35
CA LEU A 234 24.57 2.51 14.29
C LEU A 234 24.51 0.98 14.37
N ARG A 235 24.61 0.40 15.57
CA ARG A 235 24.48 -1.06 15.76
C ARG A 235 23.09 -1.56 15.38
N LEU A 236 22.04 -0.82 15.75
CA LEU A 236 20.67 -1.14 15.36
C LEU A 236 20.51 -1.08 13.83
N ALA A 237 20.96 0.00 13.19
CA ALA A 237 20.89 0.13 11.73
C ALA A 237 21.69 -0.95 10.99
N ALA A 238 22.86 -1.33 11.52
CA ALA A 238 23.66 -2.42 10.95
C ALA A 238 22.95 -3.79 11.11
N GLY A 239 22.32 -4.04 12.26
CA GLY A 239 21.50 -5.23 12.49
C GLY A 239 20.28 -5.30 11.57
N ASP A 240 19.57 -4.19 11.40
CA ASP A 240 18.42 -4.09 10.50
C ASP A 240 18.83 -4.34 9.05
N LEU A 241 19.93 -3.76 8.61
CA LEU A 241 20.47 -3.97 7.26
C LEU A 241 20.88 -5.44 7.05
N GLN A 242 21.52 -6.06 8.03
CA GLN A 242 21.87 -7.48 7.98
C GLN A 242 20.61 -8.37 7.89
N GLN A 243 19.57 -8.07 8.67
CA GLN A 243 18.29 -8.78 8.64
C GLN A 243 17.60 -8.64 7.27
N GLN A 244 17.59 -7.43 6.70
CA GLN A 244 17.06 -7.17 5.36
C GLN A 244 17.83 -7.92 4.28
N MET A 245 19.16 -7.90 4.33
CA MET A 245 20.00 -8.63 3.38
C MET A 245 19.75 -10.14 3.45
N MET A 246 19.68 -10.71 4.65
CA MET A 246 19.39 -12.14 4.85
C MET A 246 18.01 -12.51 4.30
N THR A 247 17.00 -11.70 4.60
CA THR A 247 15.62 -11.92 4.12
C THR A 247 15.56 -11.82 2.60
N PHE A 248 16.20 -10.82 2.00
CA PHE A 248 16.28 -10.66 0.55
C PHE A 248 16.99 -11.84 -0.10
N SER A 249 18.14 -12.27 0.43
CA SER A 249 18.87 -13.43 -0.10
C SER A 249 18.02 -14.70 -0.09
N HIS A 250 17.26 -14.93 0.99
CA HIS A 250 16.36 -16.07 1.08
C HIS A 250 15.21 -15.98 0.06
N LEU A 251 14.56 -14.82 -0.06
CA LEU A 251 13.51 -14.58 -1.07
C LEU A 251 14.04 -14.71 -2.50
N TYR A 252 15.27 -14.24 -2.74
CA TYR A 252 15.93 -14.39 -4.02
C TYR A 252 16.13 -15.87 -4.36
N GLU A 253 16.73 -16.65 -3.47
CA GLU A 253 17.00 -18.07 -3.70
C GLU A 253 15.73 -18.91 -3.83
N THR A 254 14.69 -18.61 -3.05
CA THR A 254 13.46 -19.42 -2.99
C THR A 254 12.52 -19.08 -4.14
N ASP A 255 12.29 -17.78 -4.40
CA ASP A 255 11.18 -17.35 -5.25
C ASP A 255 11.66 -16.72 -6.56
N LEU A 256 12.75 -15.95 -6.55
CA LEU A 256 13.14 -15.13 -7.71
C LEU A 256 14.19 -15.80 -8.61
N ARG A 257 15.04 -16.67 -8.06
CA ARG A 257 16.17 -17.29 -8.77
C ARG A 257 15.73 -18.05 -10.01
N VAL A 258 14.58 -18.73 -9.94
CA VAL A 258 14.00 -19.49 -11.06
C VAL A 258 13.59 -18.57 -12.21
N TYR A 259 13.24 -17.31 -11.96
CA TYR A 259 12.92 -16.32 -12.98
C TYR A 259 14.17 -15.61 -13.52
N CYS A 260 15.11 -15.27 -12.65
CA CYS A 260 16.37 -14.61 -13.03
C CYS A 260 17.32 -15.51 -13.82
N SER A 261 17.17 -16.83 -13.71
CA SER A 261 18.00 -17.82 -14.41
C SER A 261 17.37 -18.32 -15.72
N ARG A 262 16.23 -17.78 -16.14
CA ARG A 262 15.61 -18.16 -17.42
C ARG A 262 16.40 -17.58 -18.59
N GLU A 263 16.51 -18.35 -19.66
CA GLU A 263 16.95 -17.79 -20.93
C GLU A 263 16.03 -16.64 -21.34
N PRO A 264 16.58 -15.54 -21.89
CA PRO A 264 15.77 -14.43 -22.39
C PRO A 264 14.70 -14.95 -23.35
N PRO A 265 13.45 -14.47 -23.27
CA PRO A 265 12.42 -14.89 -24.21
C PRO A 265 12.88 -14.53 -25.63
N ASN A 266 13.01 -15.54 -26.48
CA ASN A 266 13.30 -15.34 -27.88
C ASN A 266 12.07 -14.72 -28.55
N PHE A 267 12.28 -13.58 -29.19
CA PHE A 267 11.23 -12.89 -29.94
C PHE A 267 10.74 -13.77 -31.11
N SER A 268 9.43 -13.98 -31.20
CA SER A 268 8.77 -14.64 -32.35
C SER A 268 9.09 -13.87 -33.64
N ALA A 269 9.11 -14.55 -34.79
CA ALA A 269 9.24 -13.95 -36.12
C ALA A 269 8.18 -12.85 -36.41
N GLU A 270 7.11 -12.78 -35.62
CA GLU A 270 6.11 -11.71 -35.66
C GLU A 270 6.66 -10.35 -35.17
N THR A 271 7.75 -10.33 -34.41
CA THR A 271 8.41 -9.10 -33.94
C THR A 271 9.01 -8.30 -35.10
N ASP A 272 9.45 -8.98 -36.16
CA ASP A 272 9.87 -8.36 -37.41
C ASP A 272 8.70 -7.65 -38.12
N LEU A 273 7.47 -8.17 -37.97
CA LEU A 273 6.26 -7.52 -38.49
C LEU A 273 5.96 -6.24 -37.69
N PHE A 274 6.05 -6.29 -36.35
CA PHE A 274 5.85 -5.10 -35.51
C PHE A 274 6.90 -4.03 -35.79
N GLN A 275 8.17 -4.41 -35.91
CA GLN A 275 9.25 -3.48 -36.24
C GLN A 275 9.05 -2.86 -37.64
N ARG A 276 8.63 -3.66 -38.62
CA ARG A 276 8.32 -3.16 -39.98
C ARG A 276 7.14 -2.20 -39.99
N VAL A 277 6.06 -2.53 -39.29
CA VAL A 277 4.88 -1.65 -39.17
C VAL A 277 5.25 -0.35 -38.46
N GLN A 278 6.04 -0.42 -37.39
CA GLN A 278 6.52 0.77 -36.67
C GLN A 278 7.39 1.65 -37.55
N GLN A 279 8.29 1.07 -38.35
CA GLN A 279 9.10 1.82 -39.31
C GLN A 279 8.24 2.49 -40.39
N GLN A 280 7.22 1.81 -40.91
CA GLN A 280 6.29 2.38 -41.89
C GLN A 280 5.45 3.52 -41.31
N LEU A 281 4.95 3.38 -40.08
CA LEU A 281 4.22 4.44 -39.39
C LEU A 281 5.09 5.68 -39.14
N LEU A 282 6.35 5.48 -38.76
CA LEU A 282 7.32 6.57 -38.61
C LEU A 282 7.56 7.29 -39.94
N ALA A 283 7.74 6.55 -41.03
CA ALA A 283 7.90 7.14 -42.37
C ALA A 283 6.66 7.92 -42.83
N CYS A 284 5.44 7.44 -42.54
CA CYS A 284 4.22 8.20 -42.82
C CYS A 284 4.16 9.49 -42.00
N ASN A 285 4.49 9.43 -40.71
CA ASN A 285 4.49 10.61 -39.85
C ASN A 285 5.51 11.67 -40.30
N THR A 286 6.69 11.27 -40.77
CA THR A 286 7.68 12.24 -41.30
C THR A 286 7.18 12.91 -42.59
N VAL A 287 6.55 12.17 -43.50
CA VAL A 287 5.95 12.74 -44.72
C VAL A 287 4.82 13.71 -44.40
N ILE A 288 3.95 13.35 -43.45
CA ILE A 288 2.84 14.24 -43.03
C ILE A 288 3.39 15.52 -42.40
N ASN A 289 4.37 15.41 -41.50
CA ASN A 289 4.97 16.57 -40.84
C ASN A 289 5.69 17.48 -41.83
N THR A 290 6.48 16.91 -42.75
CA THR A 290 7.15 17.70 -43.80
C THR A 290 6.14 18.40 -44.70
N SER A 291 5.07 17.71 -45.11
CA SER A 291 4.00 18.30 -45.93
C SER A 291 3.26 19.43 -45.22
N TYR A 292 2.97 19.27 -43.93
CA TYR A 292 2.36 20.30 -43.09
C TYR A 292 3.26 21.54 -42.97
N ILE A 293 4.55 21.33 -42.70
CA ILE A 293 5.53 22.42 -42.60
C ILE A 293 5.64 23.16 -43.94
N THR A 294 5.73 22.45 -45.08
CA THR A 294 5.77 23.06 -46.41
C THR A 294 4.52 23.88 -46.70
N ALA A 295 3.32 23.36 -46.38
CA ALA A 295 2.07 24.09 -46.56
C ALA A 295 2.02 25.37 -45.71
N GLN A 296 2.53 25.31 -44.48
CA GLN A 296 2.60 26.47 -43.59
C GLN A 296 3.60 27.53 -44.09
N PHE A 297 4.75 27.11 -44.63
CA PHE A 297 5.69 28.02 -45.28
C PHE A 297 5.10 28.69 -46.52
N GLN A 298 4.40 27.93 -47.38
CA GLN A 298 3.71 28.47 -48.56
C GLN A 298 2.62 29.47 -48.17
N HIS A 299 1.81 29.14 -47.16
CA HIS A 299 0.78 30.05 -46.64
C HIS A 299 1.39 31.37 -46.13
N ASN A 300 2.47 31.29 -45.35
CA ASN A 300 3.15 32.47 -44.84
C ASN A 300 3.82 33.29 -45.95
N ALA A 301 4.41 32.65 -46.95
CA ALA A 301 4.98 33.32 -48.11
C ALA A 301 3.91 34.08 -48.90
N CYS A 302 2.76 33.45 -49.20
CA CYS A 302 1.63 34.13 -49.85
C CYS A 302 1.10 35.31 -49.04
N LYS A 303 0.97 35.16 -47.71
CA LYS A 303 0.51 36.24 -46.82
C LYS A 303 1.47 37.44 -46.81
N ASN A 304 2.78 37.19 -46.87
CA ASN A 304 3.79 38.25 -46.92
C ASN A 304 3.83 38.95 -48.29
N VAL A 305 3.62 38.23 -49.40
CA VAL A 305 3.49 38.83 -50.73
C VAL A 305 2.26 39.74 -50.80
N VAL A 306 1.10 39.31 -50.27
CA VAL A 306 -0.12 40.13 -50.24
C VAL A 306 0.06 41.40 -49.38
N LYS A 307 0.77 41.30 -48.24
CA LYS A 307 1.08 42.47 -47.41
C LYS A 307 2.06 43.45 -48.03
N GLY A 308 2.93 43.01 -48.94
CA GLY A 308 3.87 43.89 -49.64
C GLY A 308 3.27 44.58 -50.88
N LEU A 309 2.07 44.18 -51.29
CA LEU A 309 1.33 44.76 -52.43
C LEU A 309 0.24 45.77 -51.99
N MET A 310 0.02 45.92 -50.68
CA MET A 310 -0.82 46.96 -50.07
C MET A 310 0.05 48.05 -49.47
#